data_AF-A0A1J9QL14-F1
#
_entry.id   AF-A0A1J9QL14-F1
#
_cell.length_a   1.000
_cell.length_b   1.000
_cell.length_c   1.000
_cell.angle_alpha   90.00
_cell.angle_beta   90.00
_cell.angle_gamma   90.00
#
_symmetry.space_group_name_H-M   'P 1'
#
loop_
_entity.id
_entity.type
_entity.pdbx_description
1 polymer ?
#
loop_
_entity_poly.entity_id
_entity_poly.type
_entity_poly.pdbx_seq_one_letter_code
_entity_poly.pdbx_strand_id
1 'polypeptide(L)'
;MNSFRVARTALRAARPAAFRAPMVQRRGYAEAASDKLKLSLALPHSTVFKSSEVVQVNISAESGDMGLLTEHVPAIEQLKPGVIEVIEEQGTKSWFASGGFAVMQPNNNLCINAVEAYPLEDFSVEAVRNQIAEAQKVASGSGSEVDIAEAQIELEVLESLQEALK
;
A
#
# COMPACT_ATOMS: atom_id res chain seq x y z
N MET A 1 75.97 -19.30 62.13
CA MET A 1 75.66 -20.06 60.89
C MET A 1 74.15 -20.08 60.71
N ASN A 2 73.71 -19.73 59.50
CA ASN A 2 72.39 -19.93 58.88
C ASN A 2 71.22 -19.10 59.44
N SER A 3 70.81 -17.98 58.84
CA SER A 3 70.15 -17.77 57.52
C SER A 3 68.76 -18.42 57.41
N PHE A 4 67.67 -17.67 57.52
CA PHE A 4 66.38 -17.90 56.80
C PHE A 4 65.53 -16.61 56.88
N ARG A 5 65.66 -15.71 55.89
CA ARG A 5 64.73 -15.47 54.76
C ARG A 5 63.32 -15.01 55.18
N VAL A 6 63.10 -13.70 55.06
CA VAL A 6 61.80 -13.01 55.07
C VAL A 6 61.04 -13.37 53.78
N ALA A 7 59.87 -13.99 53.89
CA ALA A 7 58.94 -14.18 52.78
C ALA A 7 57.85 -13.10 52.84
N ARG A 8 57.87 -12.16 51.89
CA ARG A 8 56.79 -11.20 51.67
C ARG A 8 55.64 -11.92 50.96
N THR A 9 54.52 -12.13 51.65
CA THR A 9 53.26 -12.58 51.05
C THR A 9 52.67 -11.47 50.19
N ALA A 10 52.76 -11.62 48.87
CA ALA A 10 52.05 -10.76 47.92
C ALA A 10 50.57 -11.18 47.86
N LEU A 11 49.69 -10.38 48.46
CA LEU A 11 48.26 -10.46 48.20
C LEU A 11 48.00 -9.97 46.77
N ARG A 12 47.88 -10.90 45.82
CA ARG A 12 47.26 -10.62 44.51
C ARG A 12 45.78 -10.34 44.76
N ALA A 13 45.37 -9.08 44.58
CA ALA A 13 43.98 -8.70 44.51
C ALA A 13 43.31 -9.46 43.34
N ALA A 14 42.47 -10.44 43.66
CA ALA A 14 41.61 -11.09 42.69
C ALA A 14 40.53 -10.07 42.27
N ARG A 15 40.64 -9.55 41.05
CA ARG A 15 39.52 -8.84 40.40
C ARG A 15 38.41 -9.87 40.18
N PRO A 16 37.15 -9.62 40.57
CA PRO A 16 36.08 -10.52 40.19
C PRO A 16 35.98 -10.45 38.66
N ALA A 17 36.20 -11.57 37.99
CA ALA A 17 35.83 -11.72 36.60
C ALA A 17 34.30 -11.59 36.57
N ALA A 18 33.81 -10.40 36.19
CA ALA A 18 32.40 -10.22 35.94
C ALA A 18 32.03 -11.22 34.84
N PHE A 19 31.18 -12.19 35.19
CA PHE A 19 30.55 -13.07 34.22
C PHE A 19 29.80 -12.19 33.23
N ARG A 20 30.43 -11.92 32.09
CA ARG A 20 29.82 -11.21 30.99
C ARG A 20 28.84 -12.20 30.37
N ALA A 21 27.59 -12.18 30.85
CA ALA A 21 26.50 -12.86 30.18
C ALA A 21 26.55 -12.47 28.69
N PRO A 22 26.36 -13.40 27.74
CA PRO A 22 26.22 -12.99 26.36
C PRO A 22 25.01 -12.06 26.31
N MET A 23 25.24 -10.79 26.00
CA MET A 23 24.18 -9.96 25.47
C MET A 23 23.76 -10.64 24.18
N VAL A 24 22.76 -11.51 24.27
CA VAL A 24 21.97 -11.90 23.12
C VAL A 24 21.39 -10.59 22.63
N GLN A 25 22.03 -9.97 21.64
CA GLN A 25 21.43 -8.90 20.87
C GLN A 25 20.19 -9.53 20.24
N ARG A 26 19.06 -9.42 20.93
CA ARG A 26 17.76 -9.76 20.39
C ARG A 26 17.66 -8.94 19.12
N ARG A 27 17.70 -9.61 17.97
CA ARG A 27 17.48 -8.95 16.68
C ARG A 27 16.04 -8.46 16.72
N GLY A 28 15.85 -7.20 17.07
CA GLY A 28 14.54 -6.57 17.23
C GLY A 28 13.78 -6.37 15.92
N TYR A 29 14.27 -6.90 14.80
CA TYR A 29 13.62 -6.76 13.49
C TYR A 29 12.52 -7.81 13.25
N ALA A 30 12.30 -8.76 14.17
CA ALA A 30 11.37 -9.87 13.97
C ALA A 30 10.21 -9.91 14.98
N GLU A 31 10.02 -8.85 15.78
CA GLU A 31 8.96 -8.82 16.79
C GLU A 31 7.97 -7.71 16.44
N ALA A 32 6.81 -8.11 15.91
CA ALA A 32 5.61 -7.30 15.61
C ALA A 32 5.52 -6.61 14.24
N ALA A 33 5.69 -7.37 13.16
CA ALA A 33 4.86 -7.16 11.98
C ALA A 33 3.66 -8.10 12.10
N SER A 34 2.44 -7.57 12.16
CA SER A 34 1.29 -8.40 11.84
C SER A 34 1.51 -8.92 10.41
N ASP A 35 1.43 -10.23 10.22
CA ASP A 35 1.62 -10.89 8.91
C ASP A 35 0.61 -10.42 7.84
N LYS A 36 -0.35 -9.58 8.25
CA LYS A 36 -1.47 -9.08 7.46
C LYS A 36 -1.37 -7.57 7.25
N LEU A 37 -1.70 -7.16 6.03
CA LEU A 37 -1.73 -5.77 5.59
C LEU A 37 -3.03 -5.14 6.08
N LYS A 38 -2.97 -3.94 6.67
CA LYS A 38 -4.17 -3.19 7.06
C LYS A 38 -4.56 -2.25 5.93
N LEU A 39 -5.69 -2.53 5.29
CA LEU A 39 -6.25 -1.68 4.24
C LEU A 39 -7.29 -0.71 4.82
N SER A 40 -7.16 0.55 4.45
CA SER A 40 -8.21 1.55 4.60
C SER A 40 -8.52 2.13 3.23
N LEU A 41 -9.73 1.89 2.72
CA LEU A 41 -10.24 2.46 1.46
C LEU A 41 -11.31 3.49 1.81
N ALA A 42 -10.99 4.75 1.59
CA ALA A 42 -11.84 5.88 1.95
C ALA A 42 -12.24 6.68 0.72
N LEU A 43 -13.52 7.07 0.70
CA LEU A 43 -14.13 8.00 -0.21
C LEU A 43 -14.54 9.24 0.61
N PRO A 44 -14.72 10.42 -0.01
CA PRO A 44 -15.20 11.60 0.71
C PRO A 44 -16.57 11.38 1.39
N HIS A 45 -17.44 10.58 0.78
CA HIS A 45 -18.81 10.34 1.24
C HIS A 45 -18.99 9.02 2.01
N SER A 46 -18.07 8.06 1.89
CA SER A 46 -18.17 6.75 2.54
C SER A 46 -16.81 6.12 2.81
N THR A 47 -16.74 5.14 3.70
CA THR A 47 -15.50 4.37 3.96
C THR A 47 -15.79 2.91 3.67
N VAL A 48 -15.27 2.40 2.56
CA VAL A 48 -15.50 1.02 2.11
C VAL A 48 -14.76 0.04 3.02
N PHE A 49 -13.49 0.35 3.33
CA PHE A 49 -12.67 -0.45 4.23
C PHE A 49 -12.09 0.40 5.35
N LYS A 50 -12.20 -0.11 6.58
CA LYS A 50 -11.67 0.54 7.78
C LYS A 50 -10.68 -0.38 8.49
N SER A 51 -9.39 -0.22 8.17
CA SER A 51 -8.30 -0.99 8.75
C SER A 51 -8.54 -2.50 8.72
N SER A 52 -9.04 -2.99 7.60
CA SER A 52 -9.36 -4.40 7.39
C SER A 52 -8.08 -5.17 7.06
N GLU A 53 -7.97 -6.39 7.59
CA GLU A 53 -6.82 -7.24 7.34
C GLU A 53 -6.96 -7.92 5.99
N VAL A 54 -6.02 -7.63 5.08
CA VAL A 54 -6.00 -8.16 3.71
C VAL A 54 -4.64 -8.80 3.45
N VAL A 55 -4.60 -9.73 2.49
CA VAL A 55 -3.37 -10.44 2.13
C VAL A 55 -2.61 -9.63 1.08
N GLN A 56 -3.34 -9.14 0.08
CA GLN A 56 -2.78 -8.41 -1.05
C GLN A 56 -3.81 -7.42 -1.59
N VAL A 57 -3.33 -6.29 -2.09
CA VAL A 57 -4.14 -5.29 -2.80
C VAL A 57 -3.48 -4.96 -4.11
N ASN A 58 -4.16 -5.19 -5.22
CA ASN A 58 -3.71 -4.74 -6.53
C ASN A 58 -4.35 -3.38 -6.83
N ILE A 59 -3.51 -2.44 -7.25
CA ILE A 59 -3.93 -1.10 -7.63
C ILE A 59 -3.42 -0.76 -9.02
N SER A 60 -4.18 0.08 -9.70
CA SER A 60 -3.78 0.74 -10.93
C SER A 60 -3.17 2.11 -10.61
N ALA A 61 -1.84 2.19 -10.59
CA ALA A 61 -1.12 3.44 -10.40
C ALA A 61 -0.76 4.09 -11.75
N GLU A 62 -0.44 5.37 -11.73
CA GLU A 62 0.08 6.11 -12.89
C GLU A 62 1.40 5.50 -13.40
N SER A 63 2.22 4.98 -12.48
CA SER A 63 3.47 4.28 -12.77
C SER A 63 3.27 2.87 -13.37
N GLY A 64 2.04 2.35 -13.35
CA GLY A 64 1.67 1.01 -13.80
C GLY A 64 0.83 0.26 -12.78
N ASP A 65 0.40 -0.94 -13.12
CA ASP A 65 -0.37 -1.77 -12.19
C ASP A 65 0.59 -2.45 -11.19
N MET A 66 0.27 -2.36 -9.90
CA MET A 66 1.12 -2.86 -8.83
C MET A 66 0.33 -3.63 -7.77
N GLY A 67 0.93 -4.71 -7.26
CA GLY A 67 0.41 -5.49 -6.15
C GLY A 67 1.13 -5.15 -4.86
N LEU A 68 0.40 -4.66 -3.86
CA LEU A 68 0.91 -4.36 -2.53
C LEU A 68 0.64 -5.54 -1.60
N LEU A 69 1.72 -6.08 -1.04
CA LEU A 69 1.68 -7.11 0.01
C LEU A 69 2.17 -6.51 1.34
N THR A 70 2.22 -7.34 2.38
CA THR A 70 2.87 -6.99 3.65
C THR A 70 4.34 -6.64 3.47
N GLU A 71 4.84 -5.71 4.30
CA GLU A 71 6.22 -5.22 4.28
C GLU A 71 6.65 -4.60 2.93
N HIS A 72 5.70 -3.97 2.23
CA HIS A 72 6.00 -3.20 1.03
C HIS A 72 6.74 -1.90 1.38
N VAL A 73 7.57 -1.41 0.46
CA VAL A 73 8.29 -0.15 0.62
C VAL A 73 7.29 1.00 0.81
N PRO A 74 7.50 1.90 1.79
CA PRO A 74 6.67 3.08 1.95
C PRO A 74 6.71 3.95 0.70
N ALA A 75 5.53 4.20 0.12
CA ALA A 75 5.39 4.90 -1.16
C ALA A 75 4.07 5.68 -1.18
N ILE A 76 4.07 6.77 -1.96
CA ILE A 76 2.86 7.54 -2.28
C ILE A 76 2.74 7.48 -3.79
N GLU A 77 1.67 6.86 -4.27
CA GLU A 77 1.41 6.68 -5.69
C GLU A 77 0.08 7.33 -6.05
N GLN A 78 0.05 8.00 -7.20
CA GLN A 78 -1.19 8.48 -7.80
C GLN A 78 -1.88 7.32 -8.51
N LEU A 79 -3.19 7.20 -8.32
CA LEU A 79 -4.01 6.19 -8.97
C LEU A 79 -4.54 6.71 -10.30
N LYS A 80 -4.38 5.90 -11.34
CA LYS A 80 -5.10 6.07 -12.61
C LYS A 80 -6.51 5.50 -12.47
N PRO A 81 -7.48 5.92 -13.31
CA PRO A 81 -8.78 5.27 -13.38
C PRO A 81 -8.61 3.77 -13.68
N GLY A 82 -9.17 2.90 -12.84
CA GLY A 82 -8.92 1.47 -12.95
C GLY A 82 -9.49 0.63 -11.82
N VAL A 83 -9.19 -0.67 -11.86
CA VAL A 83 -9.70 -1.64 -10.88
C VAL A 83 -8.74 -1.76 -9.70
N ILE A 84 -9.29 -1.62 -8.51
CA ILE A 84 -8.66 -1.98 -7.25
C ILE A 84 -9.19 -3.35 -6.85
N GLU A 85 -8.28 -4.32 -6.79
CA GLU A 85 -8.61 -5.69 -6.38
C GLU A 85 -8.05 -5.93 -4.98
N VAL A 86 -8.93 -6.28 -4.05
CA VAL A 86 -8.58 -6.60 -2.68
C VAL A 86 -8.74 -8.10 -2.48
N ILE A 87 -7.63 -8.75 -2.11
CA ILE A 87 -7.58 -10.19 -1.85
C ILE A 87 -7.60 -10.39 -0.32
N GLU A 88 -8.73 -10.87 0.17
CA GLU A 88 -8.92 -11.31 1.56
C GLU A 88 -8.69 -12.82 1.67
N GLU A 89 -8.55 -13.36 2.89
CA GLU A 89 -8.37 -14.81 3.11
C GLU A 89 -9.55 -15.65 2.61
N GLN A 90 -10.75 -15.06 2.51
CA GLN A 90 -12.00 -15.75 2.18
C GLN A 90 -12.54 -15.41 0.78
N GLY A 91 -11.87 -14.55 0.03
CA GLY A 91 -12.29 -14.18 -1.32
C GLY A 91 -11.67 -12.90 -1.83
N THR A 92 -11.91 -12.65 -3.12
CA THR A 92 -11.46 -11.45 -3.83
C THR A 92 -12.64 -10.52 -4.05
N LYS A 93 -12.43 -9.23 -3.83
CA LYS A 93 -13.42 -8.20 -4.14
C LYS A 93 -12.77 -7.13 -5.00
N SER A 94 -13.50 -6.65 -6.01
CA SER A 94 -13.01 -5.68 -6.97
C SER A 94 -13.87 -4.42 -6.99
N TRP A 95 -13.21 -3.27 -7.01
CA TRP A 95 -13.83 -1.96 -7.15
C TRP A 95 -13.21 -1.23 -8.32
N PHE A 96 -14.02 -0.56 -9.12
CA PHE A 96 -13.52 0.42 -10.06
C PHE A 96 -13.39 1.77 -9.34
N ALA A 97 -12.20 2.36 -9.36
CA ALA A 97 -11.95 3.69 -8.83
C ALA A 97 -11.71 4.68 -9.96
N SER A 98 -12.30 5.87 -9.85
CA SER A 98 -12.11 6.96 -10.81
C SER A 98 -10.71 7.59 -10.74
N GLY A 99 -9.91 7.26 -9.72
CA GLY A 99 -8.60 7.84 -9.44
C GLY A 99 -8.45 8.21 -7.97
N GLY A 100 -7.28 8.76 -7.61
CA GLY A 100 -6.96 9.12 -6.23
C GLY A 100 -5.50 8.92 -5.85
N PHE A 101 -5.24 8.60 -4.59
CA PHE A 101 -3.91 8.34 -4.08
C PHE A 101 -3.88 7.07 -3.22
N ALA A 102 -2.83 6.27 -3.41
CA ALA A 102 -2.48 5.17 -2.53
C ALA A 102 -1.23 5.54 -1.72
N VAL A 103 -1.34 5.43 -0.39
CA VAL A 103 -0.27 5.74 0.55
C VAL A 103 0.05 4.48 1.34
N MET A 104 1.22 3.91 1.07
CA MET A 104 1.78 2.81 1.85
C MET A 104 2.65 3.40 2.97
N GLN A 105 2.26 3.15 4.21
CA GLN A 105 2.95 3.64 5.40
C GLN A 105 3.88 2.54 5.97
N PRO A 106 5.01 2.88 6.64
CA PRO A 106 5.99 1.90 7.15
C PRO A 106 5.50 0.90 8.22
N ASN A 107 4.22 0.91 8.58
CA ASN A 107 3.61 0.07 9.62
C ASN A 107 2.59 -0.94 9.03
N ASN A 108 2.78 -1.36 7.77
CA ASN A 108 1.84 -2.19 7.02
C ASN A 108 0.42 -1.63 6.98
N ASN A 109 0.32 -0.30 6.89
CA ASN A 109 -0.96 0.39 6.71
C ASN A 109 -1.01 0.97 5.31
N LEU A 110 -1.94 0.45 4.51
CA LEU A 110 -2.24 0.93 3.18
C LEU A 110 -3.50 1.78 3.24
N CYS A 111 -3.34 3.07 2.98
CA CYS A 111 -4.45 4.01 2.88
C CYS A 111 -4.68 4.33 1.41
N ILE A 112 -5.83 3.92 0.87
CA ILE A 112 -6.28 4.30 -0.46
C ILE A 112 -7.38 5.34 -0.31
N ASN A 113 -7.14 6.52 -0.87
CA ASN A 113 -8.11 7.59 -0.94
C ASN A 113 -8.53 7.75 -2.40
N ALA A 114 -9.74 7.34 -2.73
CA ALA A 114 -10.33 7.52 -4.05
C ALA A 114 -11.39 8.61 -4.01
N VAL A 115 -11.65 9.27 -5.15
CA VAL A 115 -12.74 10.26 -5.24
C VAL A 115 -14.08 9.54 -5.30
N GLU A 116 -14.21 8.60 -6.23
CA GLU A 116 -15.37 7.73 -6.41
C GLU A 116 -14.88 6.30 -6.64
N ALA A 117 -15.56 5.32 -6.03
CA ALA A 117 -15.28 3.90 -6.22
C ALA A 117 -16.55 3.08 -6.06
N TYR A 118 -16.83 2.23 -7.05
CA TYR A 118 -18.02 1.37 -7.09
C TYR A 118 -17.63 -0.07 -7.44
N PRO A 119 -18.38 -1.07 -6.97
CA PRO A 119 -18.14 -2.45 -7.38
C PRO A 119 -18.47 -2.62 -8.87
N LEU A 120 -17.81 -3.57 -9.53
CA LEU A 120 -17.98 -3.78 -10.99
C LEU A 120 -19.42 -4.17 -11.39
N GLU A 121 -20.18 -4.73 -10.46
CA GLU A 121 -21.56 -5.19 -10.70
C GLU A 121 -22.58 -4.05 -10.86
N ASP A 122 -22.27 -2.85 -10.36
CA ASP A 122 -23.17 -1.69 -10.45
C ASP A 122 -23.08 -0.97 -11.81
N PHE A 123 -22.13 -1.37 -12.67
CA PHE A 123 -21.92 -0.73 -13.97
C PHE A 123 -22.67 -1.42 -15.11
N SER A 124 -23.32 -0.61 -15.95
CA SER A 124 -23.98 -1.07 -17.18
C SER A 124 -23.09 -0.84 -18.40
N VAL A 125 -22.71 -1.93 -19.07
CA VAL A 125 -21.87 -1.91 -20.29
C VAL A 125 -22.51 -1.08 -21.41
N GLU A 126 -23.84 -1.06 -21.49
CA GLU A 126 -24.56 -0.28 -22.51
C GLU A 126 -24.45 1.23 -22.26
N ALA A 127 -24.55 1.65 -21.00
CA ALA A 127 -24.40 3.05 -20.62
C ALA A 127 -22.98 3.56 -20.90
N VAL A 128 -21.97 2.76 -20.55
CA VAL A 128 -20.56 3.09 -20.81
C VAL A 128 -20.29 3.28 -22.30
N ARG A 129 -20.81 2.39 -23.16
CA ARG A 129 -20.64 2.51 -24.62
C ARG A 129 -21.31 3.76 -25.20
N ASN A 130 -22.48 4.12 -24.69
CA ASN A 130 -23.19 5.33 -25.12
C ASN A 130 -22.41 6.58 -24.71
N GLN A 131 -21.88 6.63 -23.48
CA GLN A 131 -21.07 7.73 -22.98
C GLN A 131 -19.75 7.87 -23.76
N ILE A 132 -19.07 6.76 -24.09
CA ILE A 132 -17.87 6.81 -24.95
C ILE A 132 -18.19 7.45 -26.29
N ALA A 133 -19.31 7.08 -26.93
CA ALA A 133 -19.69 7.64 -28.22
C ALA A 133 -20.06 9.13 -28.14
N GLU A 134 -20.53 9.61 -26.99
CA GLU A 134 -20.81 11.03 -26.75
C GLU A 134 -19.52 11.81 -26.49
N ALA A 135 -18.68 11.33 -25.58
CA ALA A 135 -17.39 11.94 -25.25
C ALA A 135 -16.45 11.99 -26.47
N GLN A 136 -16.47 10.97 -27.35
CA GLN A 136 -15.70 10.96 -28.60
C GLN A 136 -16.14 12.07 -29.56
N LYS A 137 -17.45 12.35 -29.63
CA LYS A 137 -17.97 13.45 -30.47
C LYS A 137 -17.51 14.79 -29.95
N VAL A 138 -17.55 15.00 -28.64
CA VAL A 138 -17.10 16.25 -28.00
C VAL A 138 -15.60 16.44 -28.18
N ALA A 139 -14.79 15.39 -27.96
CA ALA A 139 -13.34 15.43 -28.15
C ALA A 139 -12.93 15.70 -29.61
N SER A 140 -13.72 15.24 -30.58
CA SER A 140 -13.51 15.54 -32.01
C SER A 140 -14.08 16.89 -32.46
N GLY A 141 -14.80 17.58 -31.57
CA GLY A 141 -15.45 18.86 -31.84
C GLY A 141 -14.48 20.03 -31.90
N SER A 142 -15.02 21.21 -32.21
CA SER A 142 -14.26 22.48 -32.30
C SER A 142 -14.52 23.37 -31.08
N GLY A 143 -14.55 22.77 -29.88
CA GLY A 143 -14.79 23.45 -28.61
C GLY A 143 -13.62 24.30 -28.13
N SER A 144 -13.72 24.85 -26.92
CA SER A 144 -12.58 25.49 -26.27
C SER A 144 -11.53 24.43 -25.91
N GLU A 145 -10.26 24.83 -25.76
CA GLU A 145 -9.19 23.90 -25.38
C GLU A 145 -9.48 23.18 -24.04
N VAL A 146 -10.24 23.84 -23.16
CA VAL A 146 -10.67 23.28 -21.87
C VAL A 146 -11.71 22.17 -22.08
N ASP A 147 -12.72 22.39 -22.91
CA ASP A 147 -13.76 21.40 -23.18
C ASP A 147 -13.18 20.15 -23.87
N ILE A 148 -12.19 20.34 -24.75
CA ILE A 148 -11.50 19.25 -25.42
C ILE A 148 -10.67 18.44 -24.41
N ALA A 149 -9.99 19.12 -23.46
CA ALA A 149 -9.22 18.45 -22.42
C ALA A 149 -10.12 17.66 -21.45
N GLU A 150 -11.25 18.22 -21.04
CA GLU A 150 -12.23 17.53 -20.20
C GLU A 150 -12.80 16.29 -20.89
N ALA A 151 -13.15 16.41 -22.17
CA ALA A 151 -13.63 15.26 -22.95
C ALA A 151 -12.57 14.17 -23.13
N GLN A 152 -11.28 14.53 -23.23
CA GLN A 152 -10.19 13.55 -23.28
C GLN A 152 -10.03 12.79 -21.96
N ILE A 153 -10.11 13.48 -20.82
CA ILE A 153 -10.07 12.85 -19.50
C ILE A 153 -11.29 11.93 -19.29
N GLU A 154 -12.47 12.38 -19.72
CA GLU A 154 -13.69 11.56 -19.66
C GLU A 154 -13.54 10.29 -20.51
N LEU A 155 -12.97 10.39 -21.71
CA LEU A 155 -12.69 9.23 -22.55
C LEU A 155 -11.73 8.25 -21.91
N GLU A 156 -10.65 8.72 -21.30
CA GLU A 156 -9.68 7.88 -20.60
C GLU A 156 -10.34 7.06 -19.47
N VAL A 157 -11.20 7.71 -18.67
CA VAL A 157 -11.95 7.05 -17.59
C VAL A 157 -12.94 6.02 -18.15
N LEU A 158 -13.65 6.35 -19.23
CA LEU A 158 -14.64 5.45 -19.81
C LEU A 158 -14.01 4.26 -20.56
N GLU A 159 -12.86 4.47 -21.19
CA GLU A 159 -12.09 3.40 -21.85
C GLU A 159 -11.55 2.41 -20.82
N SER A 160 -10.94 2.89 -19.74
CA SER A 160 -10.48 2.04 -18.63
C SER A 160 -11.64 1.27 -17.98
N LEU A 161 -12.81 1.91 -17.81
CA LEU A 161 -14.02 1.25 -17.34
C LEU A 161 -14.51 0.17 -18.32
N GLN A 162 -14.46 0.42 -19.63
CA GLN A 162 -14.82 -0.58 -20.63
C GLN A 162 -13.87 -1.78 -20.59
N GLU A 163 -12.57 -1.56 -20.39
CA GLU A 163 -11.59 -2.64 -20.24
C GLU A 163 -11.83 -3.47 -18.99
N ALA A 164 -12.20 -2.82 -17.88
CA ALA A 164 -12.52 -3.48 -16.63
C ALA A 164 -13.79 -4.36 -16.67
N LEU A 165 -14.72 -4.08 -17.60
CA LEU A 165 -16.00 -4.79 -17.75
C LEU A 165 -16.00 -5.88 -18.83
N LYS A 166 -14.89 -6.06 -19.56
CA LYS A 166 -14.73 -7.12 -20.58
C LYS A 166 -14.40 -8.46 -19.95
#